data_AF-A0A8H3U7L1-F1
#
_entry.id   AF-A0A8H3U7L1-F1
#
_cell.length_a   1.000
_cell.length_b   1.000
_cell.length_c   1.000
_cell.angle_alpha   90.00
_cell.angle_beta   90.00
_cell.angle_gamma   90.00
#
_symmetry.space_group_name_H-M   'P 1'
#
loop_
_entity.id
_entity.type
_entity.pdbx_description
1 polymer ?
#
loop_
_entity_poly.entity_id
_entity_poly.type
_entity_poly.pdbx_seq_one_letter_code
_entity_poly.pdbx_strand_id
1 'polypeptide(L)'
;MPKRKSKLDEYEDDEEEPVTKKRSKAERKEAKPVEKPQQKTDDQDLPYWELSSKRRLGISEYKGNTSIAIRDYYEKDGKMLPGKTGVNLNIEQLSALLLALPELTAALAEKGLTVPRPDYDGGRGVVAEAEKDAKRNFDATSDEEEEE
;
A
#
# COMPACT_ATOMS: atom_id res chain seq x y z
N MET A 1 -17.72 -36.02 23.96
CA MET A 1 -17.96 -34.76 23.21
C MET A 1 -19.46 -34.56 23.02
N PRO A 2 -20.12 -33.65 23.75
CA PRO A 2 -21.49 -33.23 23.43
C PRO A 2 -21.48 -32.02 22.49
N LYS A 3 -22.36 -32.07 21.49
CA LYS A 3 -22.54 -31.06 20.44
C LYS A 3 -23.42 -29.90 20.92
N ARG A 4 -22.99 -28.69 20.55
CA ARG A 4 -23.73 -27.48 20.10
C ARG A 4 -25.21 -27.33 20.52
N LYS A 5 -25.53 -26.16 21.11
CA LYS A 5 -26.79 -25.45 20.85
C LYS A 5 -26.51 -23.94 20.82
N SER A 6 -26.54 -23.38 19.62
CA SER A 6 -26.53 -21.95 19.35
C SER A 6 -27.90 -21.37 19.68
N LYS A 7 -27.94 -20.32 20.51
CA LYS A 7 -29.15 -19.55 20.77
C LYS A 7 -29.37 -18.58 19.61
N LEU A 8 -30.49 -18.81 18.95
CA LEU A 8 -31.23 -17.97 18.03
C LEU A 8 -31.73 -16.75 18.81
N ASP A 9 -31.40 -15.54 18.36
CA ASP A 9 -32.16 -14.33 18.70
C ASP A 9 -32.68 -13.76 17.39
N GLU A 10 -34.01 -13.81 17.28
CA GLU A 10 -34.86 -13.19 16.28
C GLU A 10 -34.61 -11.68 16.23
N TYR A 11 -34.53 -11.14 15.02
CA TYR A 11 -34.91 -9.76 14.76
C TYR A 11 -35.97 -9.79 13.68
N GLU A 12 -37.12 -9.26 14.05
CA GLU A 12 -38.33 -9.15 13.25
C GLU A 12 -38.15 -8.23 12.04
N ASP A 13 -38.95 -8.60 11.04
CA ASP A 13 -39.25 -8.04 9.74
C ASP A 13 -39.88 -6.63 9.86
N ASP A 14 -39.38 -5.64 9.12
CA ASP A 14 -40.06 -4.38 8.86
C ASP A 14 -39.87 -3.98 7.39
N GLU A 15 -40.99 -3.67 6.74
CA GLU A 15 -41.31 -3.80 5.32
C GLU A 15 -40.46 -2.99 4.32
N GLU A 16 -40.30 -3.57 3.11
CA GLU A 16 -39.89 -2.88 1.89
C GLU A 16 -40.98 -1.89 1.40
N GLU A 17 -40.61 -0.63 1.13
CA GLU A 17 -41.29 0.23 0.16
C GLU A 17 -40.25 1.13 -0.57
N PRO A 18 -40.20 1.14 -1.92
CA PRO A 18 -39.14 1.79 -2.70
C PRO A 18 -39.48 3.25 -3.09
N VAL A 19 -38.91 4.25 -2.38
CA VAL A 19 -39.07 5.66 -2.77
C VAL A 19 -38.07 6.06 -3.87
N THR A 20 -38.64 6.23 -5.05
CA THR A 20 -37.97 6.64 -6.28
C THR A 20 -37.44 8.09 -6.26
N LYS A 21 -36.32 8.28 -6.98
CA LYS A 21 -35.84 9.50 -7.66
C LYS A 21 -35.60 10.76 -6.81
N LYS A 22 -34.32 11.11 -6.68
CA LYS A 22 -33.74 12.29 -7.35
C LYS A 22 -32.21 12.20 -7.33
N ARG A 23 -31.61 12.05 -8.52
CA ARG A 23 -30.18 12.28 -8.75
C ARG A 23 -29.89 13.74 -8.42
N SER A 24 -29.52 14.02 -7.17
CA SER A 24 -28.84 15.26 -6.84
C SER A 24 -27.50 15.22 -7.55
N LYS A 25 -27.39 16.07 -8.58
CA LYS A 25 -26.16 16.52 -9.22
C LYS A 25 -25.08 16.61 -8.14
N ALA A 26 -24.14 15.67 -8.15
CA ALA A 26 -23.00 15.68 -7.27
C ALA A 26 -22.22 16.95 -7.62
N GLU A 27 -22.47 17.98 -6.83
CA GLU A 27 -21.61 19.15 -6.75
C GLU A 27 -20.21 18.59 -6.50
N ARG A 28 -19.34 18.72 -7.51
CA ARG A 28 -17.95 18.31 -7.46
C ARG A 28 -17.31 19.18 -6.39
N LYS A 29 -17.36 18.71 -5.13
CA LYS A 29 -16.63 19.32 -4.03
C LYS A 29 -15.19 19.43 -4.49
N GLU A 30 -14.75 20.67 -4.70
CA GLU A 30 -13.36 20.95 -5.00
C GLU A 30 -12.52 20.30 -3.91
N ALA A 31 -11.59 19.45 -4.33
CA ALA A 31 -10.69 18.78 -3.41
C ALA A 31 -9.91 19.88 -2.67
N LYS A 32 -10.01 19.89 -1.33
CA LYS A 32 -9.18 20.77 -0.52
C LYS A 32 -7.70 20.58 -0.90
N PRO A 33 -6.89 21.64 -0.90
CA PRO A 33 -5.46 21.52 -1.19
C PRO A 33 -4.85 20.45 -0.27
N VAL A 34 -4.28 19.42 -0.90
CA VAL A 34 -3.63 18.32 -0.20
C VAL A 34 -2.25 18.81 0.21
N GLU A 35 -2.08 19.14 1.49
CA GLU A 35 -0.78 19.48 2.03
C GLU A 35 0.14 18.25 2.06
N LYS A 36 1.44 18.48 1.91
CA LYS A 36 2.44 17.41 2.01
C LYS A 36 2.40 16.85 3.43
N PRO A 37 2.16 15.53 3.62
CA PRO A 37 2.09 14.95 4.94
C PRO A 37 3.47 15.05 5.61
N GLN A 38 3.50 15.47 6.87
CA GLN A 38 4.70 15.51 7.68
C GLN A 38 5.00 14.12 8.27
N GLN A 39 6.29 13.80 8.37
CA GLN A 39 6.73 12.58 9.05
C GLN A 39 6.51 12.72 10.55
N LYS A 40 5.92 11.68 11.15
CA LYS A 40 5.75 11.50 12.59
C LYS A 40 6.34 10.15 12.99
N THR A 41 6.42 9.89 14.29
CA THR A 41 6.95 8.65 14.86
C THR A 41 5.87 8.00 15.74
N ASP A 42 5.70 6.69 15.62
CA ASP A 42 4.70 5.93 16.40
C ASP A 42 5.25 5.40 17.74
N ASP A 43 4.44 4.62 18.46
CA ASP A 43 4.79 4.03 19.76
C ASP A 43 5.92 2.97 19.66
N GLN A 44 6.37 2.63 18.44
CA GLN A 44 7.47 1.70 18.16
C GLN A 44 8.70 2.42 17.59
N ASP A 45 8.74 3.75 17.70
CA ASP A 45 9.79 4.60 17.13
C ASP A 45 9.92 4.48 15.59
N LEU A 46 8.87 4.03 14.89
CA LEU A 46 8.84 3.88 13.44
C LEU A 46 8.22 5.11 12.77
N PRO A 47 8.76 5.54 11.61
CA PRO A 47 8.24 6.69 10.89
C PRO A 47 6.90 6.38 10.20
N TYR A 48 5.97 7.33 10.27
CA TYR A 48 4.71 7.30 9.55
C TYR A 48 4.27 8.69 9.07
N TRP A 49 3.33 8.69 8.13
CA TRP A 49 2.70 9.86 7.53
C TRP A 49 1.18 9.69 7.60
N GLU A 50 0.47 10.74 8.00
CA GLU A 50 -1.01 10.73 8.02
C GLU A 50 -1.55 11.06 6.63
N LEU A 51 -2.27 10.10 6.03
CA LEU A 51 -3.00 10.30 4.77
C LEU A 51 -4.41 10.87 5.01
N SER A 52 -4.96 10.60 6.19
CA SER A 52 -6.18 11.21 6.71
C SER A 52 -6.16 11.14 8.24
N SER A 53 -7.19 11.67 8.90
CA SER A 53 -7.32 11.62 10.37
C SER A 53 -7.21 10.20 10.96
N LYS A 54 -7.59 9.17 10.18
CA LYS A 54 -7.62 7.77 10.63
C LYS A 54 -6.93 6.81 9.66
N ARG A 55 -6.12 7.31 8.72
CA ARG A 55 -5.35 6.46 7.79
C ARG A 55 -3.91 6.91 7.74
N ARG A 56 -2.98 5.96 7.94
CA ARG A 56 -1.53 6.21 7.97
C ARG A 56 -0.83 5.39 6.88
N LEU A 57 0.23 5.98 6.35
CA LEU A 57 1.30 5.31 5.62
C LEU A 57 2.47 5.15 6.60
N GLY A 58 2.97 3.95 6.85
CA GLY A 58 4.07 3.74 7.80
C GLY A 58 5.02 2.63 7.35
N ILE A 59 6.20 2.62 7.95
CA ILE A 59 7.15 1.51 7.80
C ILE A 59 6.85 0.48 8.88
N SER A 60 6.84 -0.80 8.50
CA SER A 60 6.69 -1.93 9.41
C SER A 60 7.83 -2.92 9.18
N GLU A 61 8.33 -3.52 10.25
CA GLU A 61 9.31 -4.60 10.18
C GLU A 61 8.76 -5.86 10.84
N TYR A 62 8.84 -6.99 10.14
CA TYR A 62 8.42 -8.28 10.69
C TYR A 62 9.41 -9.37 10.29
N LYS A 63 10.03 -10.01 11.29
CA LYS A 63 11.03 -11.08 11.08
C LYS A 63 12.16 -10.66 10.12
N GLY A 64 12.65 -9.43 10.25
CA GLY A 64 13.72 -8.87 9.41
C GLY A 64 13.27 -8.45 8.01
N ASN A 65 11.97 -8.51 7.70
CA ASN A 65 11.43 -8.01 6.43
C ASN A 65 10.79 -6.64 6.64
N THR A 66 11.31 -5.64 5.95
CA THR A 66 10.72 -4.30 5.89
C THR A 66 9.58 -4.26 4.89
N SER A 67 8.47 -3.62 5.25
CA SER A 67 7.29 -3.44 4.41
C SER A 67 6.65 -2.09 4.68
N ILE A 68 5.86 -1.62 3.72
CA ILE A 68 5.18 -0.33 3.77
C ILE A 68 3.68 -0.58 3.97
N ALA A 69 3.16 -0.12 5.10
CA ALA A 69 1.76 -0.32 5.46
C ALA A 69 0.94 0.93 5.14
N ILE A 70 -0.14 0.76 4.39
CA ILE A 70 -1.23 1.74 4.30
C ILE A 70 -2.41 1.18 5.09
N ARG A 71 -2.70 1.76 6.25
CA ARG A 71 -3.62 1.15 7.23
C ARG A 71 -4.57 2.17 7.84
N ASP A 72 -5.82 1.75 8.02
CA ASP A 72 -6.77 2.48 8.85
C ASP A 72 -6.47 2.24 10.33
N TYR A 73 -6.65 3.28 11.14
CA TYR A 73 -6.49 3.28 12.58
C TYR A 73 -7.81 3.63 13.24
N TYR A 74 -8.05 3.07 14.41
CA TYR A 74 -9.16 3.43 15.27
C TYR A 74 -8.64 3.90 16.61
N GLU A 75 -9.42 4.76 17.26
CA GLU A 75 -9.09 5.23 18.59
C GLU A 75 -9.72 4.31 19.62
N LYS A 76 -8.95 3.93 20.63
CA LYS A 76 -9.40 3.19 21.80
C LYS A 76 -8.60 3.68 23.00
N ASP A 77 -9.30 4.10 24.06
CA ASP A 77 -8.67 4.60 25.31
C ASP A 77 -7.66 5.74 25.05
N GLY A 78 -7.96 6.64 24.10
CA GLY A 78 -7.09 7.75 23.70
C GLY A 78 -5.86 7.34 22.87
N LYS A 79 -5.75 6.06 22.49
CA LYS A 79 -4.65 5.54 21.67
C LYS A 79 -5.12 5.18 20.27
N MET A 80 -4.29 5.48 19.28
CA MET A 80 -4.52 5.11 17.89
C MET A 80 -3.96 3.72 17.62
N LEU A 81 -4.84 2.75 17.38
CA LEU A 81 -4.48 1.35 17.14
C LEU A 81 -4.72 0.97 15.67
N PRO A 82 -3.88 0.12 15.08
CA PRO A 82 -4.08 -0.34 13.72
C PRO A 82 -5.36 -1.18 13.62
N GLY A 83 -6.22 -0.83 12.66
CA GLY A 83 -7.44 -1.54 12.34
C GLY A 83 -7.22 -2.73 11.41
N LYS A 84 -8.31 -3.44 11.09
CA LYS A 84 -8.29 -4.59 10.16
C LYS A 84 -8.11 -4.17 8.70
N THR A 85 -8.53 -2.97 8.32
CA THR A 85 -8.48 -2.46 6.95
C THR A 85 -7.12 -1.88 6.59
N GLY A 86 -6.60 -2.27 5.43
CA GLY A 86 -5.35 -1.75 4.86
C GLY A 86 -4.61 -2.79 4.04
N VAL A 87 -3.42 -2.43 3.57
CA VAL A 87 -2.52 -3.31 2.82
C VAL A 87 -1.10 -3.14 3.33
N ASN A 88 -0.31 -4.21 3.31
CA ASN A 88 1.13 -4.15 3.55
C ASN A 88 1.83 -4.49 2.24
N LEU A 89 2.65 -3.58 1.76
CA LEU A 89 3.38 -3.70 0.51
C LEU A 89 4.81 -4.11 0.82
N ASN A 90 5.30 -5.18 0.22
CA ASN A 90 6.73 -5.46 0.24
C ASN A 90 7.48 -4.44 -0.65
N ILE A 91 8.80 -4.46 -0.60
CA ILE A 91 9.64 -3.52 -1.37
C ILE A 91 9.39 -3.64 -2.88
N GLU A 92 9.21 -4.85 -3.41
CA GLU A 92 8.96 -5.09 -4.83
C GLU A 92 7.63 -4.47 -5.29
N GLN A 93 6.57 -4.66 -4.51
CA GLN A 93 5.25 -4.09 -4.77
C GLN A 93 5.26 -2.56 -4.67
N LEU A 94 6.01 -2.00 -3.71
CA LEU A 94 6.19 -0.55 -3.61
C LEU A 94 6.90 -0.01 -4.86
N SER A 95 7.98 -0.65 -5.30
CA SER A 95 8.71 -0.25 -6.51
C SER A 95 7.81 -0.29 -7.75
N ALA A 96 7.04 -1.36 -7.92
CA ALA A 96 6.08 -1.47 -9.02
C ALA A 96 4.99 -0.37 -8.97
N LEU A 97 4.48 -0.06 -7.76
CA LEU A 97 3.53 1.03 -7.57
C LEU A 97 4.12 2.38 -8.00
N LEU A 98 5.35 2.69 -7.57
CA LEU A 98 6.03 3.95 -7.90
C LEU A 98 6.26 4.09 -9.41
N LEU A 99 6.67 3.01 -10.08
CA LEU A 99 6.84 2.99 -11.54
C LEU A 99 5.52 3.16 -12.30
N ALA A 100 4.41 2.68 -11.75
CA ALA A 100 3.08 2.81 -12.36
C ALA A 100 2.43 4.19 -12.14
N LEU A 101 2.95 5.03 -11.24
CA LEU A 101 2.34 6.33 -10.92
C LEU A 101 2.16 7.26 -12.14
N PRO A 102 3.13 7.40 -13.08
CA PRO A 102 2.94 8.23 -14.27
C PRO A 102 1.73 7.79 -15.11
N GLU A 103 1.63 6.49 -15.40
CA GLU A 103 0.52 5.93 -16.17
C GLU A 103 -0.81 6.06 -15.41
N LEU A 104 -0.81 5.82 -14.10
CA LEU A 104 -1.97 6.04 -13.24
C LEU A 104 -2.44 7.50 -13.31
N THR A 105 -1.53 8.47 -13.24
CA THR A 105 -1.91 9.89 -13.32
C THR A 105 -2.50 10.27 -14.67
N ALA A 106 -2.00 9.70 -15.77
CA ALA A 106 -2.58 9.88 -17.11
C ALA A 106 -4.00 9.28 -17.19
N ALA A 107 -4.19 8.06 -16.69
CA ALA A 107 -5.49 7.40 -16.66
C ALA A 107 -6.52 8.13 -15.76
N LEU A 108 -6.07 8.78 -14.69
CA LEU A 108 -6.92 9.62 -13.84
C LEU A 108 -7.31 10.93 -14.55
N ALA A 109 -6.39 11.53 -15.30
CA ALA A 109 -6.65 12.74 -16.08
C ALA A 109 -7.72 12.51 -17.16
N GLU A 110 -7.71 11.35 -17.83
CA GLU A 110 -8.77 10.94 -18.77
C GLU A 110 -10.15 10.87 -18.10
N LYS A 111 -10.19 10.55 -16.81
CA LYS A 111 -11.42 10.54 -15.99
C LYS A 111 -11.77 11.91 -15.41
N GLY A 112 -11.04 12.97 -15.75
CA GLY A 112 -11.25 14.34 -15.25
C GLY A 112 -10.82 14.54 -13.80
N LEU A 113 -9.94 13.68 -13.27
CA LEU A 113 -9.36 13.78 -11.94
C LEU A 113 -7.89 14.20 -12.06
N THR A 114 -7.54 15.36 -11.48
CA THR A 114 -6.17 15.86 -11.48
C THR A 114 -5.55 15.64 -10.10
N VAL A 115 -4.37 15.02 -10.07
CA VAL A 115 -3.58 14.82 -8.86
C VAL A 115 -2.29 15.64 -9.00
N PRO A 116 -1.89 16.44 -8.00
CA PRO A 116 -0.64 17.18 -8.06
C PRO A 116 0.54 16.20 -8.12
N ARG A 117 1.45 16.40 -9.08
CA ARG A 117 2.69 15.63 -9.15
C ARG A 117 3.70 16.23 -8.16
N PRO A 118 4.25 15.45 -7.23
CA PRO A 118 5.30 15.95 -6.34
C PRO A 118 6.58 16.28 -7.13
N ASP A 119 7.28 17.34 -6.72
CA ASP A 119 8.62 17.62 -7.21
C ASP A 119 9.63 16.69 -6.53
N TYR A 120 10.11 15.68 -7.27
CA TYR A 120 11.07 14.67 -6.78
C TYR A 120 12.54 15.07 -6.99
N ASP A 121 12.82 16.23 -7.59
CA ASP A 121 14.17 16.75 -7.90
C ASP A 121 15.02 17.02 -6.63
N GLY A 122 14.41 17.05 -5.45
CA GLY A 122 15.07 17.32 -4.18
C GLY A 122 15.97 16.23 -3.59
N GLY A 123 16.58 15.32 -4.37
CA GLY A 123 17.62 14.40 -3.85
C GLY A 123 17.76 13.04 -4.56
N ARG A 124 18.98 12.78 -5.05
CA ARG A 124 19.53 11.53 -5.63
C ARG A 124 19.11 10.19 -4.98
N GLY A 125 18.96 9.18 -5.85
CA GLY A 125 19.20 7.75 -5.61
C GLY A 125 17.93 6.88 -5.73
N VAL A 126 17.87 5.75 -6.42
CA VAL A 126 18.84 4.85 -7.05
C VAL A 126 18.06 3.89 -7.95
N VAL A 127 18.45 3.72 -9.22
CA VAL A 127 18.30 2.43 -9.90
C VAL A 127 19.71 1.92 -10.14
N ALA A 128 20.24 1.21 -9.14
CA ALA A 128 21.37 0.32 -9.36
C ALA A 128 20.78 -0.97 -9.92
N GLU A 129 21.03 -1.21 -11.21
CA GLU A 129 20.66 -2.44 -11.89
C GLU A 129 21.32 -3.64 -11.20
N ALA A 130 20.51 -4.63 -10.85
CA ALA A 130 21.01 -5.92 -10.40
C ALA A 130 21.41 -6.74 -11.64
N GLU A 131 22.65 -6.59 -12.09
CA GLU A 131 23.23 -7.50 -13.08
C GLU A 131 23.67 -8.80 -12.41
N LYS A 132 23.01 -9.90 -12.77
CA LYS A 132 23.43 -11.27 -12.47
C LYS A 132 24.33 -11.76 -13.61
N ASP A 133 25.62 -11.89 -13.37
CA ASP A 133 26.56 -12.75 -14.11
C ASP A 133 27.85 -12.82 -13.24
N ALA A 134 28.50 -13.94 -12.92
CA ALA A 134 28.71 -15.15 -13.67
C ALA A 134 28.81 -16.38 -12.73
N LYS A 135 28.18 -17.47 -13.17
CA LYS A 135 28.45 -18.82 -12.69
C LYS A 135 29.92 -19.16 -12.97
N ARG A 136 30.66 -19.49 -11.91
CA ARG A 136 31.92 -20.22 -11.99
C ARG A 136 31.63 -21.63 -12.53
N ASN A 137 31.84 -21.87 -13.82
CA ASN A 137 32.02 -23.22 -14.36
C ASN A 137 33.52 -23.52 -14.34
N PHE A 138 33.93 -24.25 -13.31
CA PHE A 138 35.22 -24.92 -13.25
C PHE A 138 35.11 -26.14 -14.17
N ASP A 139 35.56 -26.00 -15.42
CA ASP A 139 35.72 -27.12 -16.34
C ASP A 139 37.21 -27.50 -16.35
N ALA A 140 37.52 -28.48 -15.50
CA ALA A 140 38.80 -29.16 -15.46
C ALA A 140 38.57 -30.57 -16.00
N THR A 141 38.86 -30.81 -17.29
CA THR A 141 39.15 -32.14 -17.86
C THR A 141 39.37 -32.09 -19.39
N SER A 142 40.64 -32.04 -19.83
CA SER A 142 41.18 -32.61 -21.09
C SER A 142 42.66 -32.19 -21.11
N ASP A 143 43.70 -32.99 -20.92
CA ASP A 143 43.97 -34.37 -21.32
C ASP A 143 43.63 -34.63 -22.79
N GLU A 144 44.59 -34.33 -23.67
CA GLU A 144 45.13 -35.27 -24.66
C GLU A 144 46.47 -34.76 -25.24
N GLU A 145 47.42 -35.68 -25.36
CA GLU A 145 48.69 -35.61 -26.06
C GLU A 145 48.52 -35.27 -27.55
N GLU A 146 49.48 -34.55 -28.17
CA GLU A 146 50.17 -35.00 -29.40
C GLU A 146 51.26 -34.00 -29.84
N GLU A 147 52.48 -34.54 -29.93
CA GLU A 147 53.61 -34.28 -30.85
C GLU A 147 53.79 -32.89 -31.51
N GLU A 148 54.93 -32.23 -31.20
CA GLU A 148 56.11 -32.14 -32.10
C GLU A 148 57.38 -31.76 -31.33
#